data_AF-A0A143CBH1-F1
#
_entry.id   AF-A0A143CBH1-F1
#
_cell.length_a   1.000
_cell.length_b   1.000
_cell.length_c   1.000
_cell.angle_alpha   90.00
_cell.angle_beta   90.00
_cell.angle_gamma   90.00
#
_symmetry.space_group_name_H-M   'P 1'
#
loop_
_entity.id
_entity.type
_entity.pdbx_description
1 polymer ?
#
loop_
_entity_poly.entity_id
_entity_poly.type
_entity_poly.pdbx_seq_one_letter_code
_entity_poly.pdbx_strand_id
1 'polypeptide(L)'
;MTAMEGLPVDLRAFHNDVEGHLLAAAAHEEARTAAARFAAGLDWLTEPQRAEVERQFAVEHLALARASWQRTARRGEELRGEYEALYRGLRARLLAGLLLGVALLAAVDLVVLASA
;
A
#
# COMPACT_ATOMS: atom_id res chain seq x y z
N MET A 1 10.88 26.05 32.56
CA MET A 1 9.91 25.00 32.92
C MET A 1 9.20 24.62 31.63
N THR A 2 9.67 23.53 31.02
CA THR A 2 9.48 23.12 29.63
C THR A 2 8.06 22.62 29.37
N ALA A 3 7.26 23.43 28.69
CA ALA A 3 6.07 22.97 27.98
C ALA A 3 6.53 22.18 26.75
N MET A 4 6.75 20.88 26.93
CA MET A 4 6.92 19.91 25.86
C MET A 4 5.57 19.71 25.18
N GLU A 5 5.26 20.55 24.20
CA GLU A 5 4.26 20.28 23.17
C GLU A 5 4.76 19.11 22.29
N GLY A 6 4.63 17.88 22.79
CA GLY A 6 4.77 16.68 21.98
C GLY A 6 3.48 16.44 21.22
N LEU A 7 3.38 16.89 19.97
CA LEU A 7 2.30 16.50 19.05
C LEU A 7 2.09 14.98 19.12
N PRO A 8 0.85 14.47 19.12
CA PRO A 8 0.61 13.04 19.15
C PRO A 8 1.32 12.43 17.94
N VAL A 9 2.29 11.54 18.20
CA VAL A 9 2.90 10.70 17.18
C VAL A 9 1.76 10.21 16.28
N ASP A 10 1.84 10.49 14.98
CA ASP A 10 0.87 9.95 14.03
C ASP A 10 1.02 8.43 14.07
N LEU A 11 0.13 7.79 14.85
CA LEU A 11 0.19 6.37 15.14
C LEU A 11 0.15 5.55 13.85
N ARG A 12 -0.47 6.08 12.79
CA ARG A 12 -0.51 5.45 11.48
C ARG A 12 0.83 5.53 10.78
N ALA A 13 1.48 6.70 10.80
CA ALA A 13 2.84 6.84 10.25
C ALA A 13 3.83 5.93 11.00
N PHE A 14 3.76 5.91 12.34
CA PHE A 14 4.58 5.02 13.16
C PHE A 14 4.32 3.54 12.87
N HIS A 15 3.04 3.13 12.76
CA HIS A 15 2.68 1.76 12.41
C HIS A 15 3.25 1.34 11.06
N ASN A 16 3.13 2.20 10.05
CA ASN A 16 3.66 1.93 8.71
C ASN A 16 5.20 1.79 8.71
N ASP A 17 5.91 2.63 9.48
CA ASP A 17 7.37 2.55 9.60
C ASP A 17 7.79 1.24 10.26
N VAL A 18 7.12 0.85 11.36
CA VAL A 18 7.38 -0.42 12.03
C VAL A 18 7.08 -1.60 11.10
N GLU A 19 5.94 -1.60 10.41
CA GLU A 19 5.58 -2.63 9.44
C GLU A 19 6.64 -2.72 8.32
N GLY A 20 7.08 -1.58 7.78
CA GLY A 20 8.13 -1.52 6.76
C GLY A 20 9.45 -2.12 7.24
N HIS A 21 9.86 -1.82 8.47
CA HIS A 21 11.05 -2.42 9.07
C HIS A 21 10.91 -3.93 9.29
N LEU A 22 9.74 -4.40 9.75
CA LEU A 22 9.48 -5.81 9.95
C LEU A 22 9.49 -6.58 8.63
N LEU A 23 8.89 -6.03 7.58
CA LEU A 23 8.92 -6.61 6.23
C LEU A 23 10.34 -6.69 5.69
N ALA A 24 11.13 -5.63 5.84
CA ALA A 24 12.53 -5.63 5.41
C ALA A 24 13.37 -6.68 6.16
N ALA A 25 13.18 -6.80 7.48
CA ALA A 25 13.85 -7.81 8.29
C ALA A 25 13.44 -9.23 7.88
N ALA A 26 12.14 -9.47 7.63
CA ALA A 26 11.63 -10.74 7.17
C ALA A 26 12.23 -11.14 5.79
N ALA A 27 12.32 -10.20 4.85
CA ALA A 27 12.94 -10.48 3.55
C ALA A 27 14.45 -10.77 3.63
N HIS A 28 15.17 -10.13 4.56
CA HIS A 28 16.56 -10.50 4.82
C HIS A 28 16.66 -11.95 5.30
N GLU A 29 15.82 -12.36 6.25
CA GLU A 29 15.82 -13.73 6.76
C GLU A 29 15.43 -14.75 5.70
N GLU A 30 14.41 -14.44 4.90
CA GLU A 30 13.95 -15.28 3.80
C GLU A 30 15.05 -15.45 2.75
N ALA A 31 15.73 -14.37 2.37
CA ALA A 31 16.83 -14.42 1.41
C ALA A 31 17.99 -15.29 1.91
N ARG A 32 18.37 -15.19 3.20
CA ARG A 32 19.39 -16.06 3.81
C ARG A 32 18.96 -17.52 3.82
N THR A 33 17.72 -17.80 4.21
CA THR A 33 17.17 -19.16 4.26
C THR A 33 17.09 -19.77 2.86
N ALA A 34 16.67 -18.99 1.87
CA ALA A 34 16.62 -19.42 0.48
C ALA A 34 18.03 -19.68 -0.09
N ALA A 35 19.00 -18.83 0.25
CA ALA A 35 20.40 -19.03 -0.10
C ALA A 35 20.99 -20.32 0.46
N ALA A 36 20.81 -20.56 1.77
CA ALA A 36 21.27 -21.79 2.42
C ALA A 36 20.62 -23.04 1.80
N ARG A 37 19.31 -22.99 1.53
CA ARG A 37 18.58 -24.08 0.86
C ARG A 37 19.10 -24.33 -0.55
N PHE A 38 19.40 -23.28 -1.31
CA PHE A 38 19.94 -23.37 -2.65
C PHE A 38 21.35 -23.99 -2.64
N ALA A 39 22.22 -23.49 -1.76
CA ALA A 39 23.58 -23.97 -1.63
C ALA A 39 23.66 -25.40 -1.06
N ALA A 40 22.70 -25.82 -0.24
CA ALA A 40 22.55 -27.20 0.23
C ALA A 40 22.37 -28.22 -0.91
N GLY A 41 21.94 -27.81 -2.11
CA GLY A 41 21.90 -28.68 -3.29
C GLY A 41 23.24 -28.81 -4.03
N LEU A 42 24.28 -28.09 -3.59
CA LEU A 42 25.59 -27.99 -4.26
C LEU A 42 26.67 -28.70 -3.43
N ASP A 43 26.50 -30.00 -3.22
CA ASP A 43 27.37 -30.82 -2.35
C ASP A 43 28.83 -30.95 -2.82
N TRP A 44 29.10 -30.58 -4.07
CA TRP A 44 30.44 -30.57 -4.66
C TRP A 44 31.24 -29.30 -4.32
N LEU A 45 30.62 -28.30 -3.68
CA LEU A 45 31.28 -27.07 -3.26
C LEU A 45 31.97 -27.26 -1.91
N THR A 46 33.18 -26.71 -1.83
CA THR A 46 33.86 -26.53 -0.53
C THR A 46 33.13 -25.47 0.30
N GLU A 47 33.29 -25.53 1.63
CA GLU A 47 32.68 -24.58 2.57
C GLU A 47 32.88 -23.09 2.20
N PRO A 48 34.09 -22.61 1.86
CA PRO A 48 34.26 -21.21 1.46
C PRO A 48 33.55 -20.86 0.14
N GLN A 49 33.46 -21.81 -0.81
CA GLN A 49 32.71 -21.59 -2.05
C GLN A 49 31.20 -21.56 -1.79
N ARG A 50 30.71 -22.44 -0.91
CA ARG A 50 29.32 -22.47 -0.46
C ARG A 50 28.92 -21.14 0.18
N ALA A 51 29.71 -20.64 1.13
CA ALA A 51 29.46 -19.37 1.80
C ALA A 51 29.43 -18.17 0.84
N GLU A 52 30.26 -18.19 -0.21
CA GLU A 52 30.24 -17.13 -1.22
C GLU A 52 29.00 -17.20 -2.11
N VAL A 53 28.61 -18.40 -2.54
CA VAL A 53 27.36 -18.60 -3.30
C VAL A 53 26.14 -18.19 -2.48
N GLU A 54 26.10 -18.54 -1.20
CA GLU A 54 25.01 -18.14 -0.30
C GLU A 54 24.91 -16.61 -0.18
N ARG A 55 26.05 -15.93 -0.01
CA ARG A 55 26.11 -14.47 0.07
C ARG A 55 25.58 -13.82 -1.20
N GLN A 56 26.07 -14.25 -2.36
CA GLN A 56 25.67 -13.67 -3.64
C GLN A 56 24.20 -13.97 -3.95
N PHE A 57 23.74 -15.19 -3.68
CA PHE A 57 22.33 -15.56 -3.84
C PHE A 57 21.43 -14.70 -2.96
N ALA A 58 21.78 -14.50 -1.68
CA ALA A 58 20.98 -13.69 -0.76
C ALA A 58 20.86 -12.23 -1.23
N VAL A 59 21.94 -11.65 -1.77
CA VAL A 59 21.93 -10.29 -2.34
C VAL A 59 20.99 -10.21 -3.54
N GLU A 60 21.09 -11.14 -4.50
CA GLU A 60 20.24 -11.15 -5.70
C GLU A 60 18.78 -11.43 -5.36
N HIS A 61 18.52 -12.39 -4.45
CA HIS A 61 17.18 -12.73 -4.01
C HIS A 61 16.50 -11.52 -3.35
N LEU A 62 17.24 -10.77 -2.54
CA LEU A 62 16.73 -9.55 -1.92
C LEU A 62 16.47 -8.44 -2.94
N ALA A 63 17.33 -8.28 -3.95
CA ALA A 63 17.10 -7.33 -5.03
C ALA A 63 15.82 -7.66 -5.82
N LEU A 64 15.60 -8.94 -6.11
CA LEU A 64 14.38 -9.43 -6.77
C LEU A 64 13.13 -9.20 -5.91
N ALA A 65 13.20 -9.51 -4.62
CA ALA A 65 12.09 -9.28 -3.68
C ALA A 65 11.71 -7.79 -3.64
N ARG A 66 12.72 -6.91 -3.50
CA ARG A 66 12.52 -5.46 -3.52
C ARG A 66 11.89 -4.98 -4.82
N ALA A 67 12.38 -5.43 -5.97
CA ALA A 67 11.81 -5.07 -7.27
C ALA A 67 10.36 -5.56 -7.42
N SER A 68 10.05 -6.75 -6.92
CA SER A 68 8.68 -7.28 -6.89
C SER A 68 7.76 -6.39 -6.06
N TRP A 69 8.16 -6.03 -4.84
CA TRP A 69 7.37 -5.15 -3.97
C TRP A 69 7.15 -3.77 -4.58
N GLN A 70 8.17 -3.16 -5.18
CA GLN A 70 8.03 -1.87 -5.86
C GLN A 70 7.04 -1.93 -7.02
N ARG A 71 7.05 -3.01 -7.81
CA ARG A 71 6.05 -3.21 -8.86
C ARG A 71 4.64 -3.36 -8.30
N THR A 72 4.47 -4.14 -7.22
CA THR A 72 3.17 -4.31 -6.56
C THR A 72 2.67 -3.00 -5.97
N ALA A 73 3.52 -2.24 -5.31
CA ALA A 73 3.19 -0.94 -4.75
C ALA A 73 2.71 0.02 -5.84
N ARG A 74 3.49 0.16 -6.93
CA ARG A 74 3.11 1.00 -8.08
C ARG A 74 1.78 0.54 -8.70
N ARG A 75 1.57 -0.76 -8.88
CA ARG A 75 0.31 -1.26 -9.44
C ARG A 75 -0.87 -1.01 -8.51
N GLY A 76 -0.65 -1.10 -7.19
CA GLY A 76 -1.65 -0.74 -6.19
C GLY A 76 -2.05 0.73 -6.25
N GLU A 77 -1.07 1.63 -6.42
CA GLU A 77 -1.31 3.07 -6.60
C GLU A 77 -2.08 3.37 -7.89
N GLU A 78 -1.69 2.75 -9.00
CA GLU A 78 -2.40 2.88 -10.29
C GLU A 78 -3.86 2.43 -10.15
N LEU A 79 -4.10 1.24 -9.60
CA LEU A 79 -5.45 0.72 -9.35
C LEU A 79 -6.25 1.67 -8.46
N ARG A 80 -5.65 2.14 -7.37
CA ARG A 80 -6.32 3.10 -6.47
C ARG A 80 -6.73 4.36 -7.21
N GLY A 81 -5.86 4.91 -8.07
CA GLY A 81 -6.17 6.07 -8.89
C GLY A 81 -7.32 5.82 -9.87
N GLU A 82 -7.32 4.67 -10.55
CA GLU A 82 -8.41 4.23 -11.44
C GLU A 82 -9.75 4.13 -10.68
N TYR A 83 -9.76 3.48 -9.52
CA TYR A 83 -10.95 3.35 -8.67
C TYR A 83 -11.44 4.70 -8.13
N GLU A 84 -10.54 5.57 -7.66
CA GLU A 84 -10.90 6.90 -7.15
C GLU A 84 -11.49 7.78 -8.26
N ALA A 85 -11.02 7.65 -9.50
CA ALA A 85 -11.61 8.35 -10.64
C ALA A 85 -13.05 7.88 -10.93
N LEU A 86 -13.27 6.56 -10.99
CA LEU A 86 -14.61 5.99 -11.18
C LEU A 86 -15.56 6.37 -10.04
N TYR A 87 -15.09 6.27 -8.79
CA TYR A 87 -15.87 6.63 -7.61
C TYR A 87 -16.25 8.11 -7.62
N ARG A 88 -15.32 9.01 -7.95
CA ARG A 88 -15.63 10.45 -8.07
C ARG A 88 -16.70 10.71 -9.13
N GLY A 89 -16.64 10.01 -10.27
CA GLY A 89 -17.68 10.10 -11.30
C GLY A 89 -19.05 9.63 -10.81
N LEU A 90 -19.12 8.49 -10.14
CA LEU A 90 -20.38 7.96 -9.59
C LEU A 90 -20.94 8.88 -8.50
N ARG A 91 -20.07 9.34 -7.57
CA ARG A 91 -20.44 10.27 -6.51
C ARG A 91 -20.99 11.57 -7.08
N ALA A 92 -20.37 12.13 -8.11
CA ALA A 92 -20.87 13.34 -8.76
C ALA A 92 -22.27 13.14 -9.37
N ARG A 93 -22.51 12.00 -10.03
CA ARG A 93 -23.83 11.66 -10.61
C ARG A 93 -24.90 11.48 -9.53
N LEU A 94 -24.57 10.82 -8.42
CA LEU A 94 -25.48 10.66 -7.28
C LEU A 94 -25.82 12.01 -6.64
N LEU A 95 -24.81 12.86 -6.41
CA LEU A 95 -25.04 14.20 -5.87
C LEU A 95 -25.87 15.06 -6.82
N ALA A 96 -25.61 15.01 -8.13
CA ALA A 96 -26.41 15.72 -9.12
C ALA A 96 -27.88 15.24 -9.12
N GLY A 97 -28.11 13.93 -9.09
CA GLY A 97 -29.46 13.36 -9.00
C GLY A 97 -30.19 13.76 -7.71
N LEU A 98 -29.49 13.74 -6.58
CA LEU A 98 -30.02 14.19 -5.29
C LEU A 98 -30.41 15.68 -5.34
N LEU A 99 -29.53 16.54 -5.84
CA LEU A 99 -29.79 17.98 -5.95
C LEU A 99 -30.96 18.27 -6.89
N LEU A 100 -31.05 17.57 -8.03
CA LEU A 100 -32.19 17.69 -8.95
C LEU A 100 -33.50 17.24 -8.28
N GLY A 101 -33.48 16.13 -7.54
CA GLY A 101 -34.64 15.66 -6.78
C GLY A 101 -35.12 16.68 -5.76
N VAL A 102 -34.20 17.26 -4.98
CA VAL A 102 -34.51 18.32 -4.00
C VAL A 102 -35.08 19.57 -4.69
N ALA A 103 -34.49 19.99 -5.81
CA ALA A 103 -34.97 21.14 -6.57
C ALA A 103 -36.39 20.93 -7.13
N LEU A 104 -36.68 19.72 -7.62
CA LEU A 104 -38.01 19.35 -8.11
C LEU A 104 -39.04 19.36 -6.98
N LEU A 105 -38.71 18.78 -5.82
CA LEU A 105 -39.61 18.81 -4.65
C LEU A 105 -39.89 20.24 -4.20
N ALA A 106 -38.86 21.08 -4.08
CA ALA A 106 -39.02 22.49 -3.73
C ALA A 106 -39.87 23.27 -4.75
N ALA A 107 -39.71 22.98 -6.05
CA ALA A 107 -40.52 23.60 -7.09
C ALA A 107 -41.99 23.17 -7.00
N VAL A 108 -42.26 21.88 -6.74
CA VAL A 108 -43.62 21.36 -6.54
C VAL A 108 -44.25 22.02 -5.31
N ASP A 109 -43.55 22.07 -4.18
CA ASP A 109 -44.05 22.71 -2.96
C ASP A 109 -44.38 24.19 -3.18
N LEU A 110 -43.53 24.91 -3.94
CA LEU A 110 -43.75 26.32 -4.27
C LEU A 110 -44.98 26.52 -5.16
N VAL A 111 -45.22 25.63 -6.13
CA VAL A 111 -46.43 25.66 -6.97
C VAL A 111 -47.68 25.36 -6.15
N VAL A 112 -47.62 24.38 -5.24
CA VAL A 112 -48.73 24.06 -4.33
C VAL A 112 -49.05 25.24 -3.42
N LEU A 113 -48.03 25.88 -2.84
CA LEU A 113 -48.22 27.03 -1.96
C LEU A 113 -48.79 28.26 -2.71
N ALA A 114 -48.40 28.45 -3.97
CA ALA A 114 -48.90 29.55 -4.80
C ALA A 114 -50.32 29.32 -5.34
N SER A 115 -50.82 28.09 -5.27
CA SER A 115 -52.17 27.71 -5.73
C SER A 115 -53.17 27.49 -4.59
N ALA A 116 -52.73 27.63 -3.33
CA ALA A 116 -53.54 27.59 -2.11
C ALA A 116 -53.94 29.00 -1.65
#